data_AF-A0A4R3TLT6-F1
#
_entry.id   AF-A0A4R3TLT6-F1
#
_cell.length_a   1.000
_cell.length_b   1.000
_cell.length_c   1.000
_cell.angle_alpha   90.00
_cell.angle_beta   90.00
_cell.angle_gamma   90.00
#
_symmetry.space_group_name_H-M   'P 1'
#
loop_
_entity.id
_entity.type
_entity.pdbx_description
1 polymer ?
#
loop_
_entity_poly.entity_id
_entity_poly.type
_entity_poly.pdbx_seq_one_letter_code
_entity_poly.pdbx_strand_id
1 'polypeptide(L)'
;MEKDSIFTYLTWRKDLTMRQDAFRNLDALAFCCLSYVRFDALLNETSAPLSLRQVNEAYQKLHIDLQQARVENDKRILSEMAESR
;
A
#
# COMPACT_ATOMS: atom_id res chain seq x y z
N MET A 1 -17.17 5.61 11.30
CA MET A 1 -16.29 6.29 10.33
C MET A 1 -15.25 7.03 11.15
N GLU A 2 -14.00 6.58 11.16
CA GLU A 2 -12.90 7.36 11.76
C GLU A 2 -12.85 8.70 11.03
N LYS A 3 -13.07 9.81 11.73
CA LYS A 3 -13.22 11.11 11.07
C LYS A 3 -11.87 11.72 10.66
N ASP A 4 -10.78 11.38 11.36
CA ASP A 4 -9.45 11.96 11.14
C ASP A 4 -8.34 10.89 11.27
N SER A 5 -8.24 9.98 10.30
CA SER A 5 -7.15 9.00 10.25
C SER A 5 -6.44 9.02 8.90
N ILE A 6 -5.27 8.39 8.84
CA ILE A 6 -4.54 8.18 7.57
C ILE A 6 -5.42 7.49 6.53
N PHE A 7 -6.37 6.64 6.95
CA PHE A 7 -7.28 5.97 6.04
C PHE A 7 -8.26 6.94 5.37
N THR A 8 -8.80 7.91 6.10
CA THR A 8 -9.64 8.97 5.51
C THR A 8 -8.87 9.75 4.44
N TYR A 9 -7.59 10.03 4.70
CA TYR A 9 -6.71 10.65 3.70
C TYR A 9 -6.51 9.74 2.48
N LEU A 10 -6.17 8.46 2.67
CA LEU A 10 -5.93 7.52 1.59
C LEU A 10 -7.19 7.28 0.73
N THR A 11 -8.38 7.23 1.33
CA THR A 11 -9.65 7.13 0.59
C THR A 11 -9.89 8.34 -0.33
N TRP A 12 -9.45 9.54 0.08
CA TRP A 12 -9.50 10.73 -0.77
C TRP A 12 -8.37 10.75 -1.81
N ARG A 13 -7.14 10.47 -1.37
CA ARG A 13 -5.90 10.56 -2.14
C ARG A 13 -5.82 9.52 -3.27
N LYS A 14 -6.18 8.26 -2.97
CA LYS A 14 -6.15 7.11 -3.90
C LYS A 14 -4.84 7.05 -4.71
N ASP A 15 -4.90 6.42 -5.89
CA ASP A 15 -3.83 6.42 -6.90
C ASP A 15 -3.75 7.72 -7.74
N LEU A 16 -3.96 8.90 -7.13
CA LEU A 16 -3.73 10.16 -7.87
C LEU A 16 -2.25 10.28 -8.23
N THR A 17 -1.98 10.66 -9.49
CA THR A 17 -0.59 10.87 -9.92
C THR A 17 0.04 12.04 -9.17
N MET A 18 1.36 12.03 -9.01
CA MET A 18 2.10 13.15 -8.39
C MET A 18 1.96 14.48 -9.16
N ARG A 19 1.47 14.45 -10.41
CA ARG A 19 1.14 15.65 -11.19
C ARG A 19 -0.22 16.23 -10.81
N GLN A 20 -1.18 15.40 -10.41
CA GLN A 20 -2.52 15.82 -10.02
C GLN A 20 -2.56 16.35 -8.59
N ASP A 21 -1.84 15.70 -7.68
CA ASP A 21 -1.60 16.20 -6.32
C ASP A 21 -0.16 15.90 -5.93
N ALA A 22 0.54 16.91 -5.44
CA ALA A 22 1.93 16.81 -5.06
C ALA A 22 2.11 15.81 -3.91
N PHE A 23 3.28 15.21 -3.83
CA PHE A 23 3.63 14.30 -2.75
C PHE A 23 3.67 15.04 -1.41
N ARG A 24 2.96 14.52 -0.39
CA ARG A 24 2.80 15.12 0.95
C ARG A 24 3.40 14.24 2.05
N ASN A 25 3.49 14.79 3.25
CA ASN A 25 3.98 14.08 4.44
C ASN A 25 3.14 12.82 4.78
N LEU A 26 1.84 12.83 4.47
CA LEU A 26 0.98 11.66 4.68
C LEU A 26 1.25 10.55 3.66
N ASP A 27 1.62 10.89 2.42
CA ASP A 27 2.10 9.90 1.45
C ASP A 27 3.40 9.25 1.96
N ALA A 28 4.35 10.07 2.43
CA ALA A 28 5.59 9.56 3.03
C ALA A 28 5.31 8.61 4.20
N LEU A 29 4.39 8.97 5.10
CA LEU A 29 4.00 8.10 6.21
C LEU A 29 3.42 6.78 5.72
N ALA A 30 2.55 6.80 4.71
CA ALA A 30 1.97 5.60 4.12
C ALA A 30 3.06 4.70 3.50
N PHE A 31 4.01 5.27 2.74
CA PHE A 31 5.15 4.52 2.19
C PHE A 31 6.08 3.97 3.28
N CYS A 32 6.31 4.71 4.37
CA CYS A 32 7.05 4.20 5.52
C CYS A 32 6.34 2.98 6.15
N CYS A 33 5.02 3.00 6.26
CA CYS A 33 4.26 1.84 6.73
C CYS A 33 4.41 0.61 5.80
N LEU A 34 4.45 0.82 4.47
CA LEU A 34 4.67 -0.26 3.52
C LEU A 34 6.03 -0.96 3.68
N SER A 35 7.05 -0.28 4.21
CA SER A 35 8.35 -0.91 4.48
C SER A 35 8.29 -2.05 5.52
N TYR A 36 7.20 -2.12 6.31
CA TYR A 36 6.96 -3.21 7.25
C TYR A 36 6.15 -4.36 6.66
N VAL A 37 5.63 -4.25 5.44
CA VAL A 37 4.96 -5.34 4.75
C VAL A 37 6.01 -6.22 4.07
N ARG A 38 5.96 -7.53 4.34
CA ARG A 38 6.94 -8.49 3.80
C ARG A 38 6.59 -8.83 2.36
N PHE A 39 7.37 -8.31 1.41
CA PHE A 39 7.22 -8.57 -0.03
C PHE A 39 8.22 -9.59 -0.59
N ASP A 40 9.04 -10.23 0.26
CA ASP A 40 10.13 -11.12 -0.18
C ASP A 40 9.63 -12.24 -1.11
N ALA A 41 8.48 -12.86 -0.78
CA ALA A 41 7.87 -13.90 -1.61
C ALA A 41 7.34 -13.38 -2.95
N LEU A 42 7.18 -12.07 -3.11
CA LEU A 42 6.59 -11.42 -4.28
C LEU A 42 7.64 -10.87 -5.25
N LEU A 43 8.68 -10.22 -4.70
CA LEU A 43 9.63 -9.43 -5.47
C LEU A 43 10.82 -10.24 -6.00
N ASN A 44 10.99 -11.48 -5.52
CA ASN A 44 12.04 -12.37 -6.01
C ASN A 44 11.79 -12.85 -7.46
N GLU A 45 10.60 -12.62 -8.02
CA GLU A 45 10.20 -13.15 -9.33
C GLU A 45 10.22 -12.12 -10.46
N THR A 46 10.46 -10.82 -10.20
CA THR A 46 10.41 -9.78 -11.23
C THR A 46 11.49 -8.72 -11.10
N SER A 47 12.09 -8.37 -12.24
CA SER A 47 13.00 -7.23 -12.39
C SER A 47 12.31 -5.97 -12.92
N ALA A 48 11.03 -6.06 -13.31
CA ALA A 48 10.25 -4.93 -13.79
C ALA A 48 9.55 -4.20 -12.62
N PRO A 49 9.42 -2.86 -12.67
CA PRO A 49 8.64 -2.11 -11.69
C PRO A 49 7.20 -2.59 -11.62
N LEU A 50 6.70 -2.85 -10.41
CA LEU A 50 5.30 -3.19 -10.16
C LEU A 50 4.53 -1.98 -9.63
N SER A 51 3.27 -1.84 -10.06
CA SER A 51 2.32 -0.92 -9.43
C SER A 51 1.86 -1.44 -8.07
N LEU A 52 1.42 -0.54 -7.18
CA LEU A 52 0.86 -0.91 -5.87
C LEU A 52 -0.37 -1.82 -6.01
N ARG A 53 -1.16 -1.64 -7.07
CA ARG A 53 -2.28 -2.53 -7.41
C ARG A 53 -1.81 -3.97 -7.63
N GLN A 54 -0.82 -4.17 -8.50
CA GLN A 54 -0.28 -5.50 -8.79
C GLN A 54 0.34 -6.13 -7.55
N VAL A 55 1.08 -5.33 -6.76
CA VAL A 55 1.66 -5.79 -5.50
C VAL A 55 0.57 -6.26 -4.53
N ASN A 56 -0.50 -5.48 -4.35
CA ASN A 56 -1.61 -5.86 -3.47
C ASN A 56 -2.33 -7.12 -3.97
N GLU A 57 -2.65 -7.22 -5.26
CA GLU A 57 -3.31 -8.40 -5.84
C GLU A 57 -2.50 -9.68 -5.64
N ALA A 58 -1.19 -9.61 -5.82
CA ALA A 58 -0.32 -10.76 -5.60
C ALA A 58 -0.14 -11.06 -4.11
N TYR A 59 -0.02 -10.03 -3.26
CA TYR A 59 0.09 -10.19 -1.80
C TYR A 59 -1.14 -10.89 -1.20
N GLN A 60 -2.35 -10.53 -1.65
CA GLN A 60 -3.61 -11.15 -1.20
C GLN A 60 -3.73 -12.64 -1.59
N LYS A 61 -2.98 -13.08 -2.61
CA LYS A 61 -2.94 -14.49 -3.04
C LYS A 61 -1.94 -15.34 -2.28
N LEU A 62 -1.05 -14.73 -1.49
CA LEU A 62 -0.10 -15.46 -0.66
C LEU A 62 -0.84 -16.26 0.43
N HIS A 63 -0.25 -17.37 0.84
CA HIS A 63 -0.69 -18.07 2.05
C HIS A 63 -0.63 -17.11 3.25
N ILE A 64 -1.57 -17.22 4.19
CA ILE A 64 -1.71 -16.27 5.31
C ILE A 64 -0.43 -16.12 6.14
N ASP A 65 0.35 -17.20 6.29
CA ASP A 65 1.63 -17.19 7.02
C ASP A 65 2.72 -16.34 6.36
N LEU A 66 2.58 -16.09 5.05
CA LEU A 66 3.48 -15.24 4.27
C LEU A 66 2.98 -13.80 4.19
N GLN A 67 1.71 -13.54 4.54
CA GLN A 67 1.14 -12.19 4.62
C GLN A 67 1.55 -11.51 5.93
N GLN A 68 2.85 -11.32 6.12
CA GLN A 68 3.43 -10.76 7.34
C GLN A 68 3.54 -9.24 7.25
N ALA A 69 3.14 -8.58 8.31
CA ALA A 69 3.37 -7.16 8.55
C ALA A 69 3.56 -6.91 10.04
N ARG A 70 4.01 -5.72 10.43
CA ARG A 70 4.12 -5.33 11.83
C ARG A 70 2.75 -5.27 12.51
N VAL A 71 1.75 -4.69 11.85
CA VAL A 71 0.35 -4.65 12.30
C VAL A 71 -0.62 -4.76 11.13
N GLU A 72 -1.88 -5.15 11.38
CA GLU A 72 -2.93 -5.26 10.35
C GLU A 72 -3.19 -3.93 9.60
N ASN A 73 -3.00 -2.80 10.27
CA ASN A 73 -3.11 -1.49 9.63
C ASN A 73 -2.10 -1.26 8.50
N ASP A 74 -0.90 -1.87 8.56
CA ASP A 74 0.08 -1.73 7.49
C ASP A 74 -0.40 -2.48 6.22
N LYS A 75 -1.07 -3.64 6.39
CA LYS A 75 -1.73 -4.36 5.28
C LYS A 75 -2.91 -3.57 4.71
N ARG A 76 -3.68 -2.91 5.58
CA ARG A 76 -4.77 -2.04 5.14
C ARG A 76 -4.26 -0.86 4.32
N ILE A 77 -3.15 -0.24 4.73
CA ILE A 77 -2.52 0.85 3.95
C ILE A 77 -2.17 0.36 2.53
N LEU A 78 -1.59 -0.83 2.39
CA LEU A 78 -1.33 -1.43 1.06
C LEU A 78 -2.61 -1.54 0.22
N SER A 79 -3.70 -2.03 0.81
CA SER A 79 -4.98 -2.17 0.11
C SER A 79 -5.55 -0.81 -0.32
N GLU A 80 -5.53 0.20 0.55
CA GLU A 80 -6.11 1.51 0.27
C GLU A 80 -5.29 2.27 -0.78
N MET A 81 -3.95 2.14 -0.75
CA MET A 81 -3.07 2.73 -1.76
C MET A 81 -3.12 2.01 -3.12
N ALA A 82 -3.58 0.75 -3.15
CA ALA A 82 -3.77 -0.01 -4.38
C ALA A 82 -5.04 0.37 -5.15
N GLU A 83 -5.96 1.11 -4.53
CA GLU A 83 -7.18 1.58 -5.18
C GLU A 83 -6.91 2.77 -6.12
N SER A 84 -7.14 2.58 -7.42
CA SER A 84 -7.27 3.69 -8.37
C SER A 84 -8.73 4.13 -8.51
N ARG A 85 -8.93 5.41 -8.84
CA ARG A 85 -10.16 5.88 -9.48
C ARG A 85 -10.20 5.46 -10.94
#